data_AF-A0A2E1TWA4-F1
#
_entry.id   AF-A0A2E1TWA4-F1
#
_cell.length_a   1.000
_cell.length_b   1.000
_cell.length_c   1.000
_cell.angle_alpha   90.00
_cell.angle_beta   90.00
_cell.angle_gamma   90.00
#
_symmetry.space_group_name_H-M   'P 1'
#
loop_
_entity.id
_entity.type
_entity.pdbx_description
1 polymer ?
#
loop_
_entity_poly.entity_id
_entity_poly.type
_entity_poly.pdbx_seq_one_letter_code
_entity_poly.pdbx_strand_id
1 'polypeptide(L)' 'MNNFKPLLMLLLSLIVLSGCQQVRPWERGLLAKPEMAWDSDPLGALLQDHIFFSKEASSGGDTAAGGGCGCN' A
#
# COMPACT_ATOMS: atom_id res chain seq x y z
N MET A 1 -28.28 -35.71 -4.61
CA MET A 1 -26.81 -35.52 -4.56
C MET A 1 -26.36 -34.16 -5.12
N ASN A 2 -27.21 -33.12 -5.13
CA ASN A 2 -26.89 -31.82 -5.78
C ASN A 2 -26.47 -30.71 -4.79
N ASN A 3 -26.54 -30.97 -3.48
CA ASN A 3 -26.17 -30.01 -2.42
C ASN A 3 -24.65 -29.98 -2.14
N PHE A 4 -23.86 -30.84 -2.79
CA PHE A 4 -22.40 -30.90 -2.58
C PHE A 4 -21.65 -29.77 -3.30
N LYS A 5 -22.15 -29.31 -4.45
CA LYS A 5 -21.56 -28.20 -5.22
C LYS A 5 -21.53 -26.86 -4.47
N PRO A 6 -22.62 -26.39 -3.82
CA PRO A 6 -22.58 -25.14 -3.06
C PRO A 6 -21.69 -25.25 -1.83
N LEU A 7 -21.63 -26.43 -1.18
CA LEU A 7 -20.74 -26.65 -0.04
C LEU A 7 -19.26 -26.59 -0.44
N LEU A 8 -18.91 -27.18 -1.59
CA LEU A 8 -17.55 -27.13 -2.14
C LEU A 8 -17.13 -25.70 -2.53
N MET A 9 -18.05 -24.92 -3.13
CA MET A 9 -17.81 -23.51 -3.45
C MET A 9 -17.61 -22.65 -2.20
N LEU A 10 -18.40 -22.88 -1.15
CA LEU A 10 -18.26 -22.19 0.13
C LEU A 10 -16.92 -22.54 0.81
N LEU A 11 -16.51 -23.80 0.77
CA LEU A 11 -15.23 -24.21 1.34
C LEU A 11 -14.06 -23.58 0.59
N LEU A 12 -14.14 -23.47 -0.73
CA LEU A 12 -13.10 -22.83 -1.55
C LEU A 12 -12.99 -21.33 -1.25
N SER A 13 -14.11 -20.63 -1.06
CA SER A 13 -14.07 -19.20 -0.72
C SER A 13 -13.43 -18.93 0.65
N LEU A 14 -13.70 -19.79 1.64
CA LEU A 14 -13.09 -19.69 2.98
C LEU A 14 -11.56 -19.83 2.97
N ILE A 15 -11.01 -20.66 2.07
CA ILE A 15 -9.55 -20.85 1.93
C ILE A 15 -8.88 -19.62 1.33
N VAL A 16 -9.54 -18.92 0.40
CA VAL A 16 -8.98 -17.69 -0.20
C VAL A 16 -8.92 -16.56 0.84
N LEU A 17 -9.86 -16.52 1.78
CA LEU A 17 -9.92 -15.48 2.82
C LEU A 17 -8.96 -15.72 4.00
N SER A 18 -8.36 -16.92 4.14
CA SER A 18 -7.47 -17.23 5.29
C SER A 18 -6.09 -16.56 5.24
N GLY A 19 -5.79 -15.76 4.21
CA GLY A 19 -4.52 -15.04 4.08
C GLY A 19 -4.45 -13.71 4.85
N CYS A 20 -5.57 -13.19 5.36
CA CYS A 20 -5.60 -11.94 6.12
C CYS A 20 -5.08 -12.17 7.54
N GLN A 21 -3.81 -11.85 7.78
CA GLN A 21 -3.20 -11.86 9.11
C GLN A 21 -2.75 -10.45 9.52
N GLN A 22 -3.13 -10.03 10.73
CA GLN A 22 -2.64 -8.79 11.31
C GLN A 22 -1.16 -8.98 11.71
N VAL A 23 -0.25 -8.37 10.96
CA VAL A 23 1.19 -8.41 11.23
C VAL A 23 1.55 -7.30 12.21
N ARG A 24 2.33 -7.60 13.25
CA ARG A 24 2.71 -6.60 14.26
C ARG A 24 3.69 -5.60 13.63
N PRO A 25 3.68 -4.30 14.01
CA PRO A 25 4.48 -3.28 13.35
C PRO A 25 5.98 -3.60 13.23
N TRP A 26 6.56 -4.27 14.23
CA TRP A 26 7.98 -4.65 14.26
C TRP A 26 8.32 -5.91 13.44
N GLU A 27 7.33 -6.74 13.09
CA GLU A 27 7.52 -7.89 12.19
C GLU A 27 7.64 -7.44 10.73
N ARG A 28 7.15 -6.24 10.41
CA ARG A 28 7.30 -5.64 9.08
C ARG A 28 8.75 -5.39 8.70
N GLY A 29 9.66 -5.18 9.65
CA GLY A 29 11.09 -5.00 9.35
C GLY A 29 11.73 -6.24 8.70
N LEU A 30 11.21 -7.44 8.98
CA LEU A 30 11.69 -8.69 8.37
C LEU A 30 11.08 -8.90 6.97
N LEU A 31 9.86 -8.40 6.73
CA LEU A 31 9.11 -8.58 5.48
C LEU A 31 9.27 -7.42 4.48
N ALA A 32 9.65 -6.24 4.94
CA ALA A 32 9.82 -5.03 4.12
C ALA A 32 11.28 -4.88 3.72
N LYS A 33 11.75 -5.75 2.82
CA LYS A 33 13.12 -5.68 2.32
C LYS A 33 13.33 -4.38 1.52
N PRO A 34 14.54 -3.80 1.49
CA PRO A 34 14.82 -2.57 0.75
C PRO A 34 14.43 -2.65 -0.74
N GLU A 35 14.61 -3.81 -1.37
CA GLU A 35 14.22 -4.06 -2.77
C GLU A 35 12.70 -4.09 -3.03
N MET A 36 11.89 -4.13 -1.97
CA MET A 36 10.42 -4.04 -2.05
C MET A 36 9.91 -2.61 -1.88
N ALA A 37 10.81 -1.64 -1.67
CA ALA A 37 10.44 -0.23 -1.62
C ALA A 37 9.90 0.22 -2.98
N TRP A 38 8.83 1.01 -2.96
CA TRP A 38 8.25 1.62 -4.15
C TRP A 38 9.22 2.56 -4.87
N ASP A 39 10.09 3.21 -4.09
CA ASP A 39 11.16 4.05 -4.57
C ASP A 39 12.51 3.43 -4.22
N SER A 40 13.36 3.26 -5.23
CA SER A 40 14.72 2.75 -5.08
C SER A 40 15.69 3.79 -4.51
N ASP A 41 15.37 5.08 -4.60
CA ASP A 41 16.17 6.19 -4.07
C ASP A 41 15.32 7.05 -3.13
N PRO A 42 15.23 6.66 -1.83
CA PRO A 42 14.42 7.41 -0.88
C PRO A 42 14.94 8.83 -0.64
N LEU A 43 16.24 9.10 -0.84
CA LEU A 43 16.79 10.44 -0.66
C LEU A 43 16.45 11.35 -1.84
N GLY A 44 16.54 10.82 -3.06
CA GLY A 44 16.07 11.49 -4.27
C GLY A 44 14.58 11.80 -4.19
N ALA A 45 13.76 10.85 -3.77
CA ALA A 45 12.32 11.02 -3.56
C ALA A 45 12.02 12.19 -2.62
N LEU A 46 12.65 12.22 -1.45
CA LEU A 46 12.50 13.28 -0.46
C LEU A 46 12.92 14.66 -1.00
N LEU A 47 13.99 14.70 -1.80
CA LEU A 47 14.43 15.95 -2.44
C LEU A 47 13.41 16.43 -3.47
N GLN A 48 12.87 15.54 -4.30
CA GLN A 48 11.85 15.89 -5.29
C GLN A 48 10.59 16.38 -4.61
N ASP A 49 10.13 15.72 -3.54
CA ASP A 49 9.00 16.16 -2.73
C ASP A 49 9.24 17.58 -2.18
N HIS A 50 10.43 17.84 -1.61
CA HIS A 50 10.75 19.17 -1.08
C HIS A 50 10.72 20.26 -2.17
N ILE A 51 11.25 19.96 -3.36
CA ILE A 51 11.21 20.88 -4.50
C ILE A 51 9.76 21.09 -4.96
N PHE A 52 8.99 20.01 -5.07
CA PHE A 52 7.59 20.04 -5.48
C PHE A 52 6.74 20.86 -4.51
N PHE A 53 6.85 20.63 -3.20
CA PHE A 53 6.15 21.43 -2.21
C PHE A 53 6.54 22.91 -2.27
N SER A 54 7.80 23.21 -2.58
CA SER A 54 8.27 24.59 -2.66
C SER A 54 7.77 25.33 -3.91
N LYS A 55 7.41 24.62 -4.98
CA LYS A 55 7.10 25.22 -6.29
C LYS A 55 5.67 25.00 -6.76
N GLU A 56 5.10 23.85 -6.42
CA GLU A 56 3.99 23.22 -7.12
C GLU A 56 3.01 22.53 -6.15
N ALA A 57 3.11 22.79 -4.84
CA ALA A 57 2.20 22.22 -3.84
C ALA A 57 0.71 22.42 -4.18
N SER A 58 0.37 23.51 -4.88
CA SER A 58 -1.02 23.85 -5.24
C SER A 58 -1.60 23.06 -6.39
N SER A 59 -0.76 22.40 -7.20
CA SER A 59 -1.22 21.52 -8.28
C SER A 59 -1.55 20.09 -7.82
N GLY A 60 -1.25 19.75 -6.56
CA GLY A 60 -1.47 18.42 -5.99
C GLY A 60 -0.39 17.40 -6.36
N GLY A 61 -0.02 16.54 -5.41
CA GLY A 61 1.12 15.61 -5.52
C GLY A 61 0.73 14.12 -5.51
N ASP A 62 1.69 13.26 -5.86
CA ASP A 62 1.56 11.81 -6.14
C ASP A 62 1.36 10.92 -4.88
N THR A 63 1.10 11.51 -3.71
CA THR A 63 0.89 10.74 -2.48
C THR A 63 -0.58 10.38 -2.31
N ALA A 64 -0.83 9.13 -1.89
CA ALA A 64 -2.18 8.59 -1.63
C ALA A 64 -2.97 9.35 -0.54
N ALA A 65 -2.35 10.34 0.11
CA ALA A 65 -2.94 11.26 1.07
C ALA A 65 -3.03 12.68 0.48
N GLY A 66 -3.68 12.83 -0.69
CA GLY A 66 -4.29 14.07 -1.18
C GLY A 66 -3.45 15.36 -1.08
N GLY A 67 -2.68 15.66 -2.12
CA GLY A 67 -2.16 17.02 -2.31
C GLY A 67 -3.27 17.96 -2.79
N GLY A 68 -3.85 18.73 -1.86
CA GLY A 68 -4.79 19.81 -2.18
C GLY A 68 -4.09 21.14 -2.52
N CYS A 69 -4.91 22.18 -2.73
CA CYS A 69 -4.70 23.58 -3.19
C CYS A 69 -3.41 24.38 -2.80
N GLY A 70 -2.43 23.80 -2.11
CA GLY A 70 -1.07 24.34 -1.96
C GLY A 70 -0.89 25.54 -1.07
N CYS A 71 -1.79 25.75 -0.11
CA CYS A 71 -1.53 26.68 0.98
C CYS A 71 -0.82 25.90 2.11
N ASN A 72 0.43 26.27 2.39
CA ASN A 72 1.09 25.95 3.66
C ASN A 72 0.39 26.72 4.79
#